data_AF-A0A7S0MPF4-F1
#
_entry.id   AF-A0A7S0MPF4-F1
#
_cell.length_a   1.000
_cell.length_b   1.000
_cell.length_c   1.000
_cell.angle_alpha   90.00
_cell.angle_beta   90.00
_cell.angle_gamma   90.00
#
_symmetry.space_group_name_H-M   'P 1'
#
loop_
_entity.id
_entity.type
_entity.pdbx_description
1 polymer ?
#
loop_
_entity_poly.entity_id
_entity_poly.type
_entity_poly.pdbx_seq_one_letter_code
_entity_poly.pdbx_strand_id
1 'polypeptide(L)'
;MQSFITVINPFKYFTSIKLNKKKPSTFLTSLSGQYKYNIFQDGSDRAKRSVNNEERYAIIQKPLGIVLEEAEDGMVCIVKISPNGNAAKSGFDIRVGDIIIAVSATFGDEVWSTRGVGLEMVLKSIKIRSGDFVTIVLESENQNENQKNLASENALQRRKDAREKFGSPVILDPITLTPVNTKNEAEKKGNFFKFF
;
A
#
# COMPACT_ATOMS: atom_id res chain seq x y z
N MET A 1 61.57 43.59 4.70
CA MET A 1 61.54 44.26 3.38
C MET A 1 60.86 43.33 2.40
N GLN A 2 59.87 43.88 1.67
CA GLN A 2 59.29 43.45 0.40
C GLN A 2 58.48 42.14 0.34
N SER A 3 57.17 42.37 0.53
CA SER A 3 56.04 41.70 -0.08
C SER A 3 56.13 41.62 -1.62
N PHE A 4 55.82 40.47 -2.20
CA PHE A 4 55.42 40.35 -3.60
C PHE A 4 54.01 39.76 -3.66
N ILE A 5 53.07 40.60 -4.09
CA ILE A 5 51.67 40.29 -4.38
C ILE A 5 51.63 39.79 -5.82
N THR A 6 51.28 38.53 -6.02
CA THR A 6 51.07 37.97 -7.36
C THR A 6 49.63 38.22 -7.79
N VAL A 7 49.46 39.11 -8.76
CA VAL A 7 48.19 39.41 -9.43
C VAL A 7 47.83 38.24 -10.34
N ILE A 8 46.73 37.53 -10.03
CA ILE A 8 46.23 36.42 -10.85
C ILE A 8 45.22 36.97 -11.84
N ASN A 9 45.57 36.95 -13.13
CA ASN A 9 44.72 37.36 -14.25
C ASN A 9 43.56 36.34 -14.44
N PRO A 10 42.28 36.75 -14.42
CA PRO A 10 41.16 35.81 -14.43
C PRO A 10 40.56 35.70 -15.84
N PHE A 11 41.31 35.26 -16.85
CA PHE A 11 40.72 35.03 -18.17
C PHE A 11 41.52 33.99 -18.94
N LYS A 12 41.05 32.74 -18.91
CA LYS A 12 41.20 31.70 -19.96
C LYS A 12 40.75 30.34 -19.41
N TYR A 13 39.46 30.03 -19.52
CA TYR A 13 38.97 28.66 -19.75
C TYR A 13 37.55 28.78 -20.30
N PHE A 14 37.43 29.07 -21.59
CA PHE A 14 36.17 28.93 -22.33
C PHE A 14 36.28 27.63 -23.13
N THR A 15 35.90 26.51 -22.51
CA THR A 15 35.71 25.24 -23.20
C THR A 15 34.22 25.06 -23.48
N SER A 16 33.92 24.90 -24.76
CA SER A 16 32.59 24.69 -25.36
C SER A 16 31.68 23.74 -24.56
N ILE A 17 30.55 24.26 -24.10
CA ILE A 17 29.44 23.47 -23.56
C ILE A 17 28.76 22.76 -24.73
N LYS A 18 28.97 21.45 -24.87
CA LYS A 18 28.13 20.61 -25.74
C LYS A 18 26.75 20.51 -25.11
N LEU A 19 25.76 21.20 -25.69
CA LEU A 19 24.34 21.02 -25.40
C LEU A 19 23.94 19.58 -25.72
N ASN A 20 23.87 18.75 -24.68
CA ASN A 20 23.37 17.39 -24.79
C ASN A 20 21.86 17.47 -25.05
N LYS A 21 21.43 17.09 -26.26
CA LYS A 21 20.01 16.99 -26.63
C LYS A 21 19.38 15.91 -25.76
N LYS A 22 18.80 16.30 -24.63
CA LYS A 22 17.95 15.42 -23.82
C LYS A 22 16.83 14.93 -24.72
N LYS A 23 16.84 13.63 -25.02
CA LYS A 23 15.71 12.93 -25.65
C LYS A 23 14.47 13.24 -24.82
N PRO A 24 13.30 13.49 -25.44
CA PRO A 24 12.09 13.77 -24.69
C PRO A 24 11.84 12.59 -23.77
N SER A 25 11.94 12.82 -22.46
CA SER A 25 11.58 11.83 -21.46
C SER A 25 10.12 11.54 -21.68
N THR A 26 9.83 10.32 -22.12
CA THR A 26 8.51 9.72 -22.12
C THR A 26 7.96 9.79 -20.69
N PHE A 27 7.30 10.89 -20.36
CA PHE A 27 6.60 11.13 -19.10
C PHE A 27 5.26 10.37 -19.15
N LEU A 28 5.35 9.06 -19.34
CA LEU A 28 4.28 8.10 -19.17
C LEU A 28 4.83 6.87 -18.42
N THR A 29 5.69 7.12 -17.44
CA THR A 29 5.91 6.17 -16.33
C THR A 29 4.65 6.15 -15.50
N SER A 30 3.74 5.29 -15.93
CA SER A 30 2.78 4.53 -15.14
C SER A 30 2.49 5.06 -13.73
N LEU A 31 1.32 5.67 -13.56
CA LEU A 31 0.65 5.87 -12.27
C LEU A 31 0.34 4.54 -11.53
N SER A 32 0.86 3.40 -11.99
CA SER A 32 0.43 2.05 -11.59
C SER A 32 1.16 1.49 -10.37
N GLY A 33 1.91 2.29 -9.61
CA GLY A 33 2.83 1.76 -8.59
C GLY A 33 2.96 2.52 -7.29
N GLN A 34 2.29 3.66 -7.10
CA GLN A 34 2.48 4.45 -5.87
C GLN A 34 1.68 3.97 -4.67
N TYR A 35 0.69 3.10 -4.88
CA TYR A 35 -0.05 2.47 -3.79
C TYR A 35 -0.01 0.96 -4.03
N LYS A 36 0.70 0.25 -3.16
CA LYS A 36 0.71 -1.21 -3.12
C LYS A 36 -0.63 -1.67 -2.52
N TYR A 37 -1.72 -1.46 -3.27
CA TYR A 37 -3.08 -1.76 -2.82
C TYR A 37 -3.16 -3.21 -2.33
N ASN A 38 -3.90 -3.39 -1.23
CA ASN A 38 -3.97 -4.62 -0.44
C ASN A 38 -4.22 -5.83 -1.32
N ILE A 39 -3.17 -6.57 -1.59
CA ILE A 39 -3.25 -7.83 -2.32
C ILE A 39 -4.11 -8.86 -1.56
N PHE A 40 -4.29 -8.63 -0.25
CA PHE A 40 -5.14 -9.37 0.69
C PHE A 40 -6.65 -9.15 0.54
N GLN A 41 -7.14 -8.57 -0.56
CA GLN A 41 -8.58 -8.37 -0.78
C GLN A 41 -9.26 -9.69 -1.20
N ASP A 42 -9.31 -10.67 -0.30
CA ASP A 42 -10.39 -11.65 -0.34
C ASP A 42 -11.61 -11.05 0.41
N GLY A 43 -12.81 -11.27 -0.12
CA GLY A 43 -14.05 -10.80 0.50
C GLY A 43 -14.28 -11.44 1.87
N SER A 44 -13.79 -12.66 2.05
CA SER A 44 -13.81 -13.40 3.32
C SER A 44 -12.99 -12.70 4.42
N ASP A 45 -11.81 -12.18 4.08
CA ASP A 45 -10.92 -11.50 5.02
C ASP A 45 -11.54 -10.24 5.59
N ARG A 46 -12.40 -9.54 4.83
CA ARG A 46 -13.07 -8.31 5.28
C ARG A 46 -14.34 -8.54 6.09
N ALA A 47 -14.81 -9.78 6.18
CA ALA A 47 -15.99 -10.11 6.98
C ALA A 47 -15.68 -9.97 8.48
N LYS A 48 -16.69 -9.57 9.26
CA LYS A 48 -16.64 -9.71 10.72
C LYS A 48 -16.61 -11.19 11.07
N ARG A 49 -15.74 -11.58 12.01
CA ARG A 49 -15.57 -12.97 12.44
C ARG A 49 -15.14 -13.08 13.90
N SER A 50 -15.23 -14.27 14.46
CA SER A 50 -14.55 -14.60 15.73
C SER A 50 -13.06 -14.83 15.51
N VAL A 51 -12.28 -14.71 16.59
CA VAL A 51 -10.87 -15.13 16.61
C VAL A 51 -10.81 -16.66 16.62
N ASN A 52 -9.94 -17.24 15.80
CA ASN A 52 -9.75 -18.69 15.76
C ASN A 52 -8.65 -19.11 16.75
N ASN A 53 -8.73 -20.32 17.30
CA ASN A 53 -7.74 -20.82 18.27
C ASN A 53 -6.33 -20.99 17.69
N GLU A 54 -6.21 -21.09 16.37
CA GLU A 54 -4.92 -21.23 15.67
C GLU A 54 -4.23 -19.88 15.45
N GLU A 55 -4.95 -18.77 15.62
CA GLU A 55 -4.43 -17.42 15.41
C GLU A 55 -3.73 -16.91 16.68
N ARG A 56 -2.61 -16.20 16.50
CA ARG A 56 -1.98 -15.49 17.60
C ARG A 56 -2.78 -14.21 17.87
N TYR A 57 -3.39 -14.12 19.04
CA TYR A 57 -4.16 -12.95 19.45
C TYR A 57 -3.77 -12.47 20.86
N ALA A 58 -4.10 -11.22 21.16
CA ALA A 58 -3.92 -10.63 22.48
C ALA A 58 -5.13 -9.81 22.88
N ILE A 59 -5.56 -9.97 24.14
CA ILE A 59 -6.64 -9.18 24.75
C ILE A 59 -5.97 -8.21 25.73
N ILE A 60 -5.99 -6.92 25.41
CA ILE A 60 -5.18 -5.91 26.10
C ILE A 60 -6.08 -4.80 26.62
N GLN A 61 -5.87 -4.40 27.88
CA GLN A 61 -6.59 -3.27 28.48
C GLN A 61 -6.07 -1.93 27.95
N LYS A 62 -6.97 -0.99 27.65
CA LYS A 62 -6.64 0.40 27.32
C LYS A 62 -6.10 1.14 28.56
N PRO A 63 -5.07 2.01 28.41
CA PRO A 63 -4.27 2.24 27.22
C PRO A 63 -3.32 1.06 26.92
N LEU A 64 -3.22 0.66 25.65
CA LEU A 64 -2.53 -0.59 25.27
C LEU A 64 -1.03 -0.59 25.63
N GLY A 65 -0.36 0.57 25.58
CA GLY A 65 1.08 0.66 25.86
C GLY A 65 1.97 0.12 24.73
N ILE A 66 1.49 0.18 23.49
CA ILE A 66 2.26 -0.14 22.27
C ILE A 66 2.34 1.09 21.36
N VAL A 67 3.40 1.16 20.57
CA VAL A 67 3.58 2.15 19.50
C VAL A 67 3.43 1.43 18.17
N LEU A 68 2.60 1.99 17.30
CA LEU A 68 2.27 1.44 15.99
C LEU A 68 2.83 2.34 14.89
N GLU A 69 3.26 1.72 13.80
CA GLU A 69 3.69 2.40 12.58
C GLU A 69 3.04 1.73 11.36
N GLU A 70 2.77 2.52 10.32
CA GLU A 70 2.27 2.01 9.04
C GLU A 70 3.41 1.84 8.05
N ALA A 71 3.47 0.68 7.43
CA ALA A 71 4.38 0.37 6.35
C ALA A 71 3.86 0.90 5.00
N GLU A 72 4.71 0.91 3.97
CA GLU A 72 4.39 1.42 2.63
C GLU A 72 3.19 0.72 1.95
N ASP A 73 2.86 -0.49 2.41
CA ASP A 73 1.74 -1.29 1.91
C ASP A 73 0.45 -1.13 2.74
N GLY A 74 0.42 -0.15 3.65
CA GLY A 74 -0.71 0.15 4.53
C GLY A 74 -0.88 -0.81 5.70
N MET A 75 0.02 -1.79 5.86
CA MET A 75 0.02 -2.71 7.00
C MET A 75 0.53 -2.00 8.24
N VAL A 76 -0.02 -2.32 9.40
CA VAL A 76 0.35 -1.68 10.67
C VAL A 76 1.14 -2.65 11.52
N CYS A 77 2.33 -2.25 11.96
CA CYS A 77 3.23 -3.07 12.77
C CYS A 77 3.51 -2.44 14.14
N ILE A 78 3.92 -3.28 15.09
CA ILE A 78 4.32 -2.88 16.44
C ILE A 78 5.79 -2.51 16.43
N VAL A 79 6.12 -1.24 16.60
CA VAL A 79 7.53 -0.78 16.60
C VAL A 79 8.13 -0.70 17.99
N LYS A 80 7.29 -0.55 19.02
CA LYS A 80 7.75 -0.50 20.40
C LYS A 80 6.67 -0.96 21.36
N ILE A 81 7.08 -1.69 22.39
CA ILE A 81 6.25 -2.06 23.52
C ILE A 81 6.78 -1.32 24.75
N SER A 82 5.91 -0.59 25.45
CA SER A 82 6.28 0.08 26.69
C SER A 82 6.44 -0.95 27.81
N PRO A 83 7.59 -1.03 28.51
CA PRO A 83 7.82 -2.05 29.55
C PRO A 83 6.81 -1.98 30.71
N ASN A 84 6.31 -0.79 31.01
CA ASN A 84 5.30 -0.57 32.05
C ASN A 84 3.85 -0.54 31.52
N GLY A 85 3.67 -0.74 30.20
CA GLY A 85 2.38 -0.69 29.53
C GLY A 85 1.54 -1.96 29.72
N ASN A 86 0.24 -1.86 29.45
CA ASN A 86 -0.69 -2.97 29.64
C ASN A 86 -0.37 -4.16 28.72
N ALA A 87 0.09 -3.92 27.48
CA ALA A 87 0.53 -4.98 26.58
C ALA A 87 1.67 -5.82 27.18
N ALA A 88 2.70 -5.18 27.73
CA ALA A 88 3.82 -5.89 28.37
C ALA A 88 3.40 -6.69 29.61
N LYS A 89 2.38 -6.21 30.34
CA LYS A 89 1.85 -6.84 31.55
C LYS A 89 0.74 -7.88 31.28
N SER A 90 0.26 -7.96 30.04
CA SER A 90 -0.92 -8.75 29.70
C SER A 90 -0.69 -10.27 29.73
N GLY A 91 0.57 -10.71 29.65
CA GLY A 91 0.94 -12.13 29.56
C GLY A 91 0.75 -12.75 28.18
N PHE A 92 0.25 -11.99 27.19
CA PHE A 92 0.16 -12.45 25.81
C PHE A 92 1.51 -12.35 25.08
N ASP A 93 1.71 -13.23 24.09
CA ASP A 93 2.89 -13.22 23.22
C ASP A 93 2.76 -12.12 22.16
N ILE A 94 3.22 -10.92 22.53
CA ILE A 94 3.24 -9.72 21.68
C ILE A 94 4.70 -9.33 21.46
N ARG A 95 5.12 -9.20 20.20
CA ARG A 95 6.51 -8.94 19.85
C ARG A 95 6.65 -7.65 19.05
N VAL A 96 7.80 -7.00 19.18
CA VAL A 96 8.18 -5.91 18.27
C VAL A 96 8.39 -6.51 16.88
N GLY A 97 7.83 -5.87 15.87
CA GLY A 97 7.77 -6.35 14.49
C GLY A 97 6.51 -7.13 14.13
N ASP A 98 5.66 -7.49 15.11
CA ASP A 98 4.37 -8.12 14.80
C ASP A 98 3.45 -7.17 14.04
N ILE A 99 2.67 -7.74 13.13
CA ILE A 99 1.75 -7.03 12.24
C ILE A 99 0.32 -7.25 12.72
N ILE A 100 -0.44 -6.17 12.84
CA ILE A 100 -1.84 -6.21 13.27
C ILE A 100 -2.71 -6.54 12.06
N ILE A 101 -3.24 -7.75 12.04
CA ILE A 101 -4.06 -8.25 10.94
C ILE A 101 -5.55 -8.14 11.18
N ALA A 102 -5.98 -8.09 12.44
CA ALA A 102 -7.36 -7.83 12.81
C ALA A 102 -7.45 -7.11 14.15
N VAL A 103 -8.51 -6.33 14.32
CA VAL A 103 -8.84 -5.62 15.57
C VAL A 103 -10.30 -5.88 15.90
N SER A 104 -10.62 -5.90 17.18
CA SER A 104 -11.98 -6.06 17.64
C SER A 104 -12.92 -4.96 17.15
N ALA A 105 -14.17 -5.34 16.89
CA ALA A 105 -15.24 -4.44 16.51
C ALA A 105 -15.57 -3.45 17.64
N THR A 106 -16.33 -2.39 17.31
CA THR A 106 -16.74 -1.39 18.29
C THR A 106 -17.56 -1.99 19.43
N PHE A 107 -18.38 -3.00 19.13
CA PHE A 107 -19.24 -3.71 20.06
C PHE A 107 -19.11 -5.22 19.82
N GLY A 108 -19.24 -6.01 20.89
CA GLY A 108 -19.10 -7.46 20.86
C GLY A 108 -17.64 -7.94 20.82
N ASP A 109 -17.49 -9.24 20.59
CA ASP A 109 -16.20 -9.93 20.65
C ASP A 109 -15.65 -10.31 19.26
N GLU A 110 -16.34 -9.86 18.22
CA GLU A 110 -15.93 -10.05 16.84
C GLU A 110 -14.71 -9.19 16.51
N VAL A 111 -13.90 -9.66 15.57
CA VAL A 111 -12.78 -8.96 14.97
C VAL A 111 -13.04 -8.73 13.48
N TRP A 112 -12.37 -7.72 12.92
CA TRP A 112 -12.39 -7.43 11.50
C TRP A 112 -10.96 -7.18 11.00
N SER A 113 -10.70 -7.53 9.74
CA SER A 113 -9.35 -7.42 9.17
C SER A 113 -8.90 -5.98 8.99
N THR A 114 -7.72 -5.70 9.51
CA THR A 114 -7.01 -4.41 9.37
C THR A 114 -5.92 -4.45 8.31
N ARG A 115 -5.84 -5.52 7.50
CA ARG A 115 -4.83 -5.65 6.45
C ARG A 115 -4.93 -4.51 5.43
N GLY A 116 -3.90 -3.67 5.43
CA GLY A 116 -3.72 -2.54 4.53
C GLY A 116 -4.75 -1.43 4.67
N VAL A 117 -5.33 -1.27 5.86
CA VAL A 117 -6.31 -0.22 6.14
C VAL A 117 -5.64 1.10 6.55
N GLY A 118 -4.37 1.03 6.94
CA GLY A 118 -3.59 2.17 7.40
C GLY A 118 -3.70 2.44 8.90
N LEU A 119 -2.74 3.20 9.43
CA LEU A 119 -2.56 3.48 10.85
C LEU A 119 -3.75 4.23 11.45
N GLU A 120 -4.25 5.25 10.76
CA GLU A 120 -5.32 6.11 11.27
C GLU A 120 -6.56 5.30 11.65
N MET A 121 -6.97 4.37 10.78
CA MET A 121 -8.16 3.56 11.01
C MET A 121 -7.96 2.53 12.12
N VAL A 122 -6.77 1.94 12.22
CA VAL A 122 -6.42 1.03 13.33
C VAL A 122 -6.43 1.77 14.66
N LEU A 123 -5.85 2.97 14.73
CA LEU A 123 -5.89 3.80 15.95
C LEU A 123 -7.31 4.21 16.31
N LYS A 124 -8.11 4.59 15.32
CA LYS A 124 -9.51 4.99 15.51
C LYS A 124 -10.33 3.81 16.05
N SER A 125 -10.20 2.61 15.49
CA SER A 125 -10.95 1.43 15.93
C SER A 125 -10.63 1.06 17.38
N ILE A 126 -9.35 1.08 17.76
CA ILE A 126 -8.88 0.88 19.14
C ILE A 126 -9.49 1.92 20.08
N LYS A 127 -9.51 3.20 19.66
CA LYS A 127 -10.00 4.32 20.48
C LYS A 127 -11.52 4.25 20.71
N ILE A 128 -12.31 3.99 19.66
CA ILE A 128 -13.77 4.06 19.73
C ILE A 128 -14.41 2.79 20.31
N ARG A 129 -13.67 1.67 20.39
CA ARG A 129 -14.21 0.41 20.91
C ARG A 129 -14.76 0.58 22.32
N SER A 130 -15.98 0.08 22.52
CA SER A 130 -16.63 0.03 23.83
C SER A 130 -15.92 -0.96 24.76
N GLY A 131 -15.90 -0.63 26.05
CA GLY A 131 -15.22 -1.40 27.09
C GLY A 131 -13.72 -1.11 27.20
N ASP A 132 -13.09 -1.71 28.20
CA ASP A 132 -11.69 -1.42 28.54
C ASP A 132 -10.70 -2.29 27.78
N PHE A 133 -11.13 -3.42 27.22
CA PHE A 133 -10.27 -4.39 26.57
C PHE A 133 -10.41 -4.34 25.05
N VAL A 134 -9.29 -4.49 24.35
CA VAL A 134 -9.21 -4.56 22.90
C VAL A 134 -8.56 -5.88 22.52
N THR A 135 -9.16 -6.58 21.56
CA THR A 135 -8.58 -7.80 20.99
C THR A 135 -7.85 -7.41 19.71
N ILE A 136 -6.58 -7.77 19.61
CA ILE A 136 -5.78 -7.66 18.39
C ILE A 136 -5.31 -9.03 17.96
N VAL A 137 -5.28 -9.27 16.66
CA VAL A 137 -4.73 -10.49 16.06
C VAL A 137 -3.43 -10.13 15.35
N LEU A 138 -2.41 -10.94 15.59
CA LEU A 138 -1.01 -10.66 15.26
C LEU A 138 -0.45 -11.74 14.34
N GLU A 139 0.35 -11.30 13.36
CA GLU A 139 1.19 -12.18 12.53
C GLU A 139 2.64 -11.73 12.57
N SER A 140 3.56 -12.67 12.43
CA SER A 140 4.97 -12.31 12.22
C SER A 140 5.19 -11.82 10.79
N GLU A 141 6.29 -11.12 10.58
CA GLU A 141 6.68 -10.63 9.25
C GLU A 141 6.73 -11.76 8.20
N ASN A 142 7.37 -12.90 8.53
CA ASN A 142 7.44 -14.07 7.64
C ASN A 142 6.04 -14.63 7.27
N GLN A 143 5.11 -14.67 8.23
CA GLN A 143 3.74 -15.14 7.97
C GLN A 143 3.04 -14.18 7.00
N ASN A 144 3.16 -12.87 7.24
CA ASN A 144 2.58 -11.85 6.38
C ASN A 144 3.19 -11.86 4.98
N GLU A 145 4.50 -12.07 4.82
CA GLU A 145 5.15 -12.22 3.51
C GLU A 145 4.64 -13.43 2.74
N ASN A 146 4.50 -14.58 3.40
CA ASN A 146 3.90 -15.77 2.78
C ASN A 146 2.47 -15.50 2.31
N GLN A 147 1.68 -14.78 3.12
CA GLN A 147 0.33 -14.36 2.74
C GLN A 147 0.34 -13.39 1.55
N LYS A 148 1.30 -12.45 1.48
CA LYS A 148 1.47 -11.56 0.31
C LYS A 148 1.76 -12.34 -0.97
N ASN A 149 2.66 -13.32 -0.88
CA ASN A 149 3.03 -14.15 -2.03
C ASN A 149 1.82 -14.95 -2.53
N LEU A 150 1.12 -15.63 -1.63
CA LEU A 150 -0.10 -16.39 -1.94
C LEU A 150 -1.19 -15.48 -2.55
N ALA A 151 -1.42 -14.32 -1.95
CA ALA A 151 -2.37 -13.34 -2.45
C ALA A 151 -1.99 -12.84 -3.86
N SER A 152 -0.69 -12.68 -4.14
CA SER A 152 -0.20 -12.26 -5.44
C SER A 152 -0.40 -13.30 -6.53
N GLU A 153 -0.22 -14.58 -6.18
CA GLU A 153 -0.47 -15.71 -7.05
C GLU A 153 -1.98 -15.80 -7.34
N ASN A 154 -2.82 -15.72 -6.31
CA ASN A 154 -4.27 -15.71 -6.46
C ASN A 154 -4.75 -14.55 -7.34
N ALA A 155 -4.21 -13.34 -7.14
CA ALA A 155 -4.52 -12.20 -8.00
C ALA A 155 -4.03 -12.37 -9.44
N LEU A 156 -2.89 -13.04 -9.66
CA LEU A 156 -2.41 -13.38 -10.99
C LEU A 156 -3.32 -14.40 -11.67
N GLN A 157 -3.77 -15.45 -10.96
CA GLN A 157 -4.70 -16.43 -11.50
C GLN A 157 -6.05 -15.81 -11.84
N ARG A 158 -6.63 -15.00 -10.94
CA ARG A 158 -7.87 -14.26 -11.24
C ARG A 158 -7.76 -13.40 -12.50
N ARG A 159 -6.59 -12.77 -12.72
CA ARG A 159 -6.32 -12.00 -13.94
C ARG A 159 -6.25 -12.89 -15.19
N LYS A 160 -5.64 -14.07 -15.11
CA LYS A 160 -5.58 -15.04 -16.22
C LYS A 160 -6.98 -15.58 -16.54
N ASP A 161 -7.71 -16.05 -15.53
CA ASP A 161 -9.07 -16.57 -15.69
C ASP A 161 -10.02 -15.52 -16.28
N ALA A 162 -9.92 -14.27 -15.81
CA ALA A 162 -10.70 -13.17 -16.38
C ALA A 162 -10.31 -12.88 -17.84
N ARG A 163 -9.02 -12.98 -18.18
CA ARG A 163 -8.54 -12.83 -19.56
C ARG A 163 -9.05 -13.96 -20.46
N GLU A 164 -9.09 -15.19 -19.95
CA GLU A 164 -9.62 -16.34 -20.67
C GLU A 164 -11.13 -16.23 -20.88
N LYS A 165 -11.87 -15.78 -19.86
CA LYS A 165 -13.34 -15.64 -19.91
C LYS A 165 -13.81 -14.43 -20.72
N PHE A 166 -13.16 -13.28 -20.56
CA PHE A 166 -13.64 -11.99 -21.08
C PHE A 166 -12.74 -11.40 -22.18
N GLY A 167 -11.60 -12.05 -22.49
CA GLY A 167 -10.67 -11.58 -23.51
C GLY A 167 -9.82 -10.40 -23.05
N SER A 168 -9.53 -9.46 -23.96
CA SER A 168 -8.70 -8.28 -23.68
C SER A 168 -9.41 -7.24 -22.81
N PRO A 169 -8.67 -6.35 -22.12
CA PRO A 169 -9.25 -5.31 -21.29
C PRO A 169 -10.08 -4.40 -22.18
N VAL A 170 -11.31 -4.12 -21.76
CA VAL A 170 -12.25 -3.32 -22.53
C VAL A 170 -12.13 -1.87 -22.06
N ILE A 171 -11.92 -0.96 -23.02
CA ILE A 171 -12.03 0.48 -22.76
C ILE A 171 -13.52 0.82 -22.78
N LEU A 172 -14.02 1.41 -21.70
CA LEU A 172 -15.41 1.87 -21.62
C LEU A 172 -15.48 3.36 -21.89
N ASP A 173 -16.53 3.78 -22.59
CA ASP A 173 -16.87 5.19 -22.72
C ASP A 173 -17.25 5.77 -21.35
N PRO A 174 -16.75 6.96 -20.98
CA PRO A 174 -16.96 7.53 -19.64
C PRO A 174 -18.42 7.92 -19.36
N ILE A 175 -19.25 8.07 -20.39
CA ILE A 175 -20.65 8.51 -20.27
C ILE A 175 -21.59 7.30 -20.36
N THR A 176 -21.38 6.42 -21.34
CA THR A 176 -22.32 5.32 -21.63
C THR A 176 -21.91 4.00 -20.97
N LEU A 177 -20.68 3.89 -20.46
CA LEU A 177 -20.11 2.67 -19.88
C LEU A 177 -20.16 1.46 -20.83
N THR A 178 -20.20 1.72 -22.14
CA THR A 178 -20.20 0.69 -23.18
C THR A 178 -18.80 0.48 -23.75
N PRO A 179 -18.47 -0.72 -24.27
CA PRO A 179 -17.20 -0.98 -24.94
C PRO A 179 -16.95 -0.05 -26.13
N VAL A 180 -15.84 0.70 -26.11
CA VAL A 180 -15.42 1.51 -27.25
C VAL A 180 -14.81 0.62 -28.31
N ASN A 181 -15.48 0.48 -29.45
CA ASN A 181 -14.99 -0.31 -30.56
C ASN A 181 -13.98 0.52 -31.38
N THR A 182 -12.72 0.51 -30.96
CA THR A 182 -11.61 1.33 -31.51
C THR A 182 -11.38 1.16 -33.01
N LYS A 183 -11.85 0.06 -33.63
CA LYS A 183 -11.71 -0.16 -35.07
C LYS A 183 -12.53 0.82 -35.92
N ASN A 184 -13.68 1.30 -35.44
CA ASN A 184 -14.60 2.12 -36.24
C ASN A 184 -14.25 3.61 -36.26
N GLU A 185 -13.45 4.10 -35.30
CA GLU A 185 -13.08 5.52 -35.23
C GLU A 185 -11.90 5.89 -36.13
N ALA A 186 -10.97 4.95 -36.36
CA ALA A 186 -9.85 5.15 -37.28
C ALA A 186 -10.34 5.32 -38.73
N GLU A 187 -11.37 4.56 -39.13
CA GLU A 187 -11.97 4.68 -40.47
C GLU A 187 -12.73 6.01 -40.67
N LYS A 188 -13.43 6.50 -39.63
CA LYS A 188 -14.12 7.81 -39.70
C LYS A 188 -13.15 8.98 -39.83
N LYS A 189 -12.00 8.94 -39.14
CA LYS A 189 -10.95 9.97 -39.29
C LYS A 189 -10.25 9.89 -40.65
N GLY A 190 -10.02 8.68 -41.19
CA GLY A 190 -9.46 8.49 -42.52
C GLY A 190 -10.35 9.02 -43.66
N ASN A 191 -11.68 8.91 -43.53
CA ASN A 191 -12.61 9.47 -44.51
C ASN A 191 -12.79 10.99 -44.40
N PHE A 192 -12.62 11.59 -43.21
CA PHE A 192 -12.74 13.04 -43.05
C PHE A 192 -11.59 13.81 -43.74
N PHE A 193 -10.37 13.26 -43.76
CA PHE A 193 -9.22 13.86 -44.45
C PHE A 193 -9.17 13.61 -45.97
N LYS A 194 -10.13 12.86 -46.54
CA LYS A 194 -10.27 12.68 -47.99
C LYS A 194 -11.12 13.75 -48.68
N PHE A 195 -11.73 14.65 -47.91
CA PHE A 195 -12.62 15.71 -48.41
C PHE A 195 -12.00 17.12 -48.32
N PHE A 196 -10.70 17.24 -48.05
CA PHE A 196 -9.94 18.48 -48.11
C PHE A 196 -8.73 18.34 -49.03
#